data_AF-A0A6N6S295-F1
#
_entry.id   AF-A0A6N6S295-F1
#
_cell.length_a   1.000
_cell.length_b   1.000
_cell.length_c   1.000
_cell.angle_alpha   90.00
_cell.angle_beta   90.00
_cell.angle_gamma   90.00
#
_symmetry.space_group_name_H-M   'P 1'
#
loop_
_entity.id
_entity.type
_entity.pdbx_description
1 polymer ?
#
loop_
_entity_poly.entity_id
_entity_poly.type
_entity_poly.pdbx_seq_one_letter_code
_entity_poly.pdbx_strand_id
1 'polypeptide(L)'
;MYSLIRIAKADPDASVTFFPSDHYLSDDDEFMRQVNAAFTGIERRPGMIALLGITPASAETEYGWIEPESGADVNREGLLMGVRRFWEKPDKKTAGGLFSNGCLWNSFVMTGKVTAFLTMIARSVPVLYHEFMGASHLIGTPAESDAADYIYEKLTPVNFSHRVLEPSTRNLLTLAVKDIEWSDLGDPGRVLSTLENIGVKTDWSLRKDDPVLKTA
;
A
#
# COMPACT_ATOMS: atom_id res chain seq x y z
N MET A 1 -2.77 1.10 -13.36
CA MET A 1 -2.66 0.48 -14.70
C MET A 1 -1.93 1.39 -15.67
N TYR A 2 -2.46 2.58 -15.94
CA TYR A 2 -1.84 3.57 -16.84
C TYR A 2 -0.32 3.73 -16.65
N SER A 3 0.14 4.09 -15.44
CA SER A 3 1.56 4.27 -15.14
C SER A 3 2.40 3.00 -15.36
N LEU A 4 1.87 1.83 -15.02
CA LEU A 4 2.58 0.56 -15.20
C LEU A 4 2.85 0.28 -16.68
N ILE A 5 1.90 0.54 -17.57
CA ILE A 5 2.08 0.28 -19.01
C ILE A 5 3.03 1.30 -19.63
N ARG A 6 2.98 2.57 -19.19
CA ARG A 6 3.97 3.58 -19.60
C ARG A 6 5.38 3.13 -19.22
N ILE A 7 5.58 2.68 -17.99
CA ILE A 7 6.86 2.17 -17.52
C ILE A 7 7.26 0.93 -18.31
N ALA A 8 6.38 -0.06 -18.47
CA ALA A 8 6.68 -1.28 -19.22
C ALA A 8 7.02 -1.03 -20.69
N LYS A 9 6.47 0.03 -21.31
CA LYS A 9 6.81 0.43 -22.67
C LYS A 9 8.21 1.06 -22.76
N ALA A 10 8.60 1.81 -21.73
CA ALA A 10 9.94 2.40 -21.65
C ALA A 10 11.01 1.37 -21.28
N ASP A 11 10.71 0.51 -20.32
CA ASP A 11 11.56 -0.58 -19.84
C ASP A 11 10.69 -1.76 -19.33
N PRO A 12 10.62 -2.87 -20.06
CA PRO A 12 9.81 -4.03 -19.67
C PRO A 12 10.38 -4.79 -18.46
N ASP A 13 11.65 -4.59 -18.11
CA ASP A 13 12.32 -5.26 -16.99
C ASP A 13 12.44 -4.33 -15.75
N ALA A 14 11.84 -3.15 -15.83
CA ALA A 14 11.85 -2.15 -14.76
C ALA A 14 11.28 -2.71 -13.46
N SER A 15 11.92 -2.32 -12.36
CA SER A 15 11.36 -2.43 -11.02
C SER A 15 10.67 -1.14 -10.64
N VAL A 16 9.50 -1.26 -10.03
CA VAL A 16 8.67 -0.14 -9.65
C VAL A 16 8.34 -0.24 -8.16
N THR A 17 8.29 0.92 -7.50
CA THR A 17 7.79 1.04 -6.14
C THR A 17 6.61 2.00 -6.13
N PHE A 18 5.52 1.59 -5.49
CA PHE A 18 4.32 2.38 -5.30
C PHE A 18 4.35 3.04 -3.93
N PHE A 19 3.97 4.31 -3.89
CA PHE A 19 3.83 5.08 -2.65
C PHE A 19 2.48 5.80 -2.67
N PRO A 20 1.63 5.61 -1.66
CA PRO A 20 0.56 6.55 -1.36
C PRO A 20 1.16 7.93 -1.05
N SER A 21 0.53 8.99 -1.56
CA SER A 21 1.06 10.35 -1.47
C SER A 21 0.67 11.11 -0.20
N ASP A 22 -0.17 10.50 0.63
CA ASP A 22 -0.90 11.10 1.75
C ASP A 22 -0.56 10.46 3.11
N HIS A 23 0.48 9.64 3.16
CA HIS A 23 0.94 9.01 4.40
C HIS A 23 1.86 9.92 5.21
N TYR A 24 1.77 9.82 6.53
CA TYR A 24 2.76 10.34 7.47
C TYR A 24 3.77 9.24 7.84
N LEU A 25 5.04 9.63 7.91
CA LEU A 25 6.18 8.83 8.36
C LEU A 25 6.99 9.68 9.34
N SER A 26 7.44 9.10 10.45
CA SER A 26 8.27 9.84 11.43
C SER A 26 9.73 10.03 11.01
N ASP A 27 10.24 9.16 10.13
CA ASP A 27 11.61 9.20 9.62
C ASP A 27 11.64 8.68 8.18
N ASP A 28 11.74 9.61 7.23
CA ASP A 28 11.75 9.31 5.79
C ASP A 28 13.02 8.53 5.39
N ASP A 29 14.17 8.81 6.01
CA ASP A 29 15.44 8.19 5.66
C ASP A 29 15.48 6.72 6.11
N GLU A 30 15.01 6.43 7.33
CA GLU A 30 14.83 5.05 7.81
C GLU A 30 13.80 4.30 6.96
N PHE A 31 12.69 4.96 6.61
CA PHE A 31 11.68 4.32 5.76
C PHE A 31 12.26 3.93 4.40
N MET A 32 13.00 4.85 3.77
CA MET A 32 13.63 4.60 2.48
C MET A 32 14.75 3.56 2.55
N ARG A 33 15.46 3.41 3.68
CA ARG A 33 16.39 2.26 3.89
C ARG A 33 15.64 0.93 3.80
N GLN A 34 14.48 0.83 4.43
CA GLN A 34 13.68 -0.40 4.43
C GLN A 34 12.99 -0.67 3.09
N VAL A 35 12.54 0.38 2.39
CA VAL A 35 12.11 0.28 0.98
C VAL A 35 13.23 -0.27 0.11
N ASN A 36 14.47 0.24 0.25
CA ASN A 36 15.63 -0.24 -0.50
C ASN A 36 15.96 -1.70 -0.17
N ALA A 37 15.79 -2.13 1.09
CA ALA A 37 15.95 -3.53 1.49
C ALA A 37 14.90 -4.42 0.80
N ALA A 38 13.62 -4.02 0.79
CA ALA A 38 12.56 -4.74 0.09
C ALA A 38 12.81 -4.81 -1.43
N PHE A 39 13.22 -3.69 -2.03
CA PHE A 39 13.57 -3.59 -3.45
C PHE A 39 14.73 -4.52 -3.80
N THR A 40 15.83 -4.46 -3.04
CA THR A 40 16.99 -5.33 -3.25
C THR A 40 16.63 -6.81 -3.09
N GLY A 41 15.76 -7.13 -2.13
CA GLY A 41 15.28 -8.48 -1.89
C GLY A 41 14.38 -9.02 -3.01
N ILE A 42 13.61 -8.15 -3.68
CA ILE A 42 12.69 -8.54 -4.77
C ILE A 42 13.39 -8.67 -6.12
N GLU A 43 14.53 -8.01 -6.35
CA GLU A 43 15.28 -8.08 -7.62
C GLU A 43 15.60 -9.52 -8.05
N ARG A 44 15.83 -10.43 -7.09
CA ARG A 44 16.11 -11.85 -7.35
C ARG A 44 14.85 -12.72 -7.51
N ARG A 45 13.67 -12.12 -7.46
CA ARG A 45 12.35 -12.78 -7.43
C ARG A 45 11.37 -12.06 -8.37
N PRO A 46 11.62 -12.04 -9.68
CA PRO A 46 10.91 -11.18 -10.64
C PRO A 46 9.39 -11.43 -10.75
N GLY A 47 8.89 -12.58 -10.28
CA GLY A 47 7.45 -12.90 -10.26
C GLY A 47 6.74 -12.59 -8.94
N MET A 48 7.44 -11.96 -7.99
CA MET A 48 6.92 -11.63 -6.66
C MET A 48 6.81 -10.12 -6.50
N ILE A 49 5.91 -9.69 -5.63
CA ILE A 49 5.77 -8.29 -5.17
C ILE A 49 5.94 -8.27 -3.65
N ALA A 50 6.77 -7.38 -3.14
CA ALA A 50 6.93 -7.17 -1.71
C ALA A 50 6.06 -6.00 -1.26
N LEU A 51 5.26 -6.22 -0.21
CA LEU A 51 4.52 -5.21 0.53
C LEU A 51 5.34 -4.77 1.76
N LEU A 52 5.31 -3.50 2.10
CA LEU A 52 5.84 -3.02 3.37
C LEU A 52 4.71 -3.05 4.40
N GLY A 53 4.76 -4.00 5.30
CA GLY A 53 3.78 -4.17 6.37
C GLY A 53 4.17 -3.36 7.60
N ILE A 54 3.25 -2.58 8.15
CA ILE A 54 3.50 -1.80 9.38
C ILE A 54 3.15 -2.67 10.59
N THR A 55 4.00 -2.63 11.62
CA THR A 55 3.70 -3.27 12.91
C THR A 55 2.52 -2.51 13.55
N PRO A 56 1.38 -3.16 13.80
CA PRO A 56 0.18 -2.47 14.26
C PRO A 56 0.33 -1.99 15.71
N ALA A 57 -0.16 -0.80 16.01
CA ALA A 57 -0.32 -0.31 17.38
C ALA A 57 -1.70 -0.67 17.99
N SER A 58 -2.66 -1.06 17.16
CA SER A 58 -4.03 -1.37 17.56
C SER A 58 -4.75 -2.30 16.57
N ALA A 59 -5.94 -2.76 16.94
CA ALA A 59 -6.81 -3.55 16.07
C ALA A 59 -7.69 -2.66 15.17
N GLU A 60 -7.08 -2.05 14.16
CA GLU A 60 -7.76 -1.17 13.18
C GLU A 60 -8.63 -1.94 12.17
N THR A 61 -9.84 -1.45 11.90
CA THR A 61 -10.81 -2.05 10.95
C THR A 61 -10.80 -1.35 9.59
N GLU A 62 -10.29 -0.13 9.50
CA GLU A 62 -10.22 0.62 8.23
C GLU A 62 -8.95 0.36 7.43
N TYR A 63 -8.00 -0.41 7.97
CA TYR A 63 -6.79 -0.82 7.27
C TYR A 63 -6.93 -2.21 6.65
N GLY A 64 -6.17 -2.44 5.58
CA GLY A 64 -5.84 -3.79 5.14
C GLY A 64 -4.85 -4.44 6.11
N TRP A 65 -4.91 -5.77 6.24
CA TRP A 65 -3.99 -6.55 7.06
C TRP A 65 -3.29 -7.61 6.24
N ILE A 66 -2.02 -7.82 6.54
CA ILE A 66 -1.15 -8.82 5.95
C ILE A 66 -0.85 -9.85 7.03
N GLU A 67 -1.15 -11.10 6.75
CA GLU A 67 -0.81 -12.24 7.59
C GLU A 67 0.42 -12.95 7.03
N PRO A 68 1.60 -12.83 7.67
CA PRO A 68 2.82 -13.51 7.21
C PRO A 68 2.69 -15.05 7.30
N GLU A 69 3.50 -15.77 6.54
CA GLU A 69 3.65 -17.21 6.70
C GLU A 69 4.14 -17.60 8.11
N SER A 70 3.60 -18.70 8.64
CA SER A 70 3.90 -19.17 10.00
C SER A 70 5.38 -19.49 10.19
N GLY A 71 5.90 -19.21 11.38
CA GLY A 71 7.29 -19.50 11.74
C GLY A 71 8.30 -18.48 11.20
N ALA A 72 7.84 -17.46 10.47
CA ALA A 72 8.68 -16.34 10.12
C ALA A 72 8.96 -15.47 11.36
N ASP A 73 10.23 -15.10 11.55
CA ASP A 73 10.59 -14.11 12.55
C ASP A 73 10.32 -12.71 12.00
N VAL A 74 9.11 -12.21 12.25
CA VAL A 74 8.63 -10.88 11.84
C VAL A 74 9.49 -9.75 12.42
N ASN A 75 10.33 -10.04 13.43
CA ASN A 75 11.25 -9.07 14.02
C ASN A 75 12.64 -9.07 13.39
N ARG A 76 12.92 -10.03 12.50
CA ARG A 76 14.19 -10.05 11.76
C ARG A 76 14.21 -8.94 10.72
N GLU A 77 15.15 -8.02 10.89
CA GLU A 77 15.39 -6.91 9.97
C GLU A 77 15.67 -7.39 8.54
N GLY A 78 15.07 -6.71 7.56
CA GLY A 78 15.27 -6.99 6.13
C GLY A 78 14.69 -8.31 5.63
N LEU A 79 13.97 -9.08 6.46
CA LEU A 79 13.43 -10.37 6.07
C LEU A 79 12.16 -10.21 5.22
N LEU A 80 12.22 -10.69 3.97
CA LEU A 80 11.03 -10.89 3.14
C LEU A 80 10.36 -12.22 3.46
N MET A 81 9.11 -12.15 3.91
CA MET A 81 8.29 -13.29 4.33
C MET A 81 7.17 -13.54 3.33
N GLY A 82 6.75 -14.80 3.15
CA GLY A 82 5.55 -15.11 2.38
C GLY A 82 4.30 -14.50 3.01
N VAL A 83 3.29 -14.20 2.20
CA VAL A 83 1.97 -13.75 2.68
C VAL A 83 1.01 -14.94 2.67
N ARG A 84 0.59 -15.37 3.87
CA ARG A 84 -0.39 -16.45 4.03
C ARG A 84 -1.78 -16.01 3.61
N ARG A 85 -2.19 -14.82 4.07
CA ARG A 85 -3.49 -14.24 3.76
C ARG A 85 -3.42 -12.72 3.78
N PHE A 86 -4.27 -12.09 2.98
CA PHE A 86 -4.52 -10.66 2.99
C PHE A 86 -5.98 -10.44 3.39
N TRP A 87 -6.24 -9.39 4.16
CA TRP A 87 -7.57 -9.05 4.66
C TRP A 87 -7.84 -7.57 4.45
N GLU A 88 -8.72 -7.20 3.51
CA GLU A 88 -9.16 -5.82 3.33
C GLU A 88 -10.22 -5.47 4.39
N LYS A 89 -9.95 -4.46 5.20
CA LYS A 89 -10.89 -3.82 6.14
C LYS A 89 -11.75 -4.82 6.94
N PRO A 90 -11.11 -5.68 7.76
CA PRO A 90 -11.83 -6.72 8.49
C PRO A 90 -12.75 -6.15 9.57
N ASP A 91 -13.75 -6.95 9.98
CA ASP A 91 -14.58 -6.59 11.13
C ASP A 91 -13.77 -6.52 12.44
N LYS A 92 -14.32 -5.85 13.46
CA LYS A 92 -13.66 -5.61 14.75
C LYS A 92 -13.17 -6.90 15.44
N LYS A 93 -13.93 -7.99 15.34
CA LYS A 93 -13.55 -9.27 15.97
C LYS A 93 -12.34 -9.86 15.25
N THR A 94 -12.36 -9.82 13.92
CA THR A 94 -11.30 -10.31 13.06
C THR A 94 -10.04 -9.47 13.23
N ALA A 95 -10.14 -8.14 13.21
CA ALA A 95 -9.02 -7.23 13.47
C ALA A 95 -8.35 -7.51 14.83
N GLY A 96 -9.13 -7.76 15.88
CA GLY A 96 -8.60 -8.12 17.21
C GLY A 96 -7.81 -9.43 17.21
N GLY A 97 -8.27 -10.42 16.44
CA GLY A 97 -7.53 -11.68 16.24
C GLY A 97 -6.24 -11.48 15.46
N LEU A 98 -6.27 -10.70 14.39
CA LEU A 98 -5.09 -10.39 13.56
C LEU A 98 -4.02 -9.65 14.36
N PHE A 99 -4.43 -8.65 15.15
CA PHE A 99 -3.54 -7.93 16.08
C PHE A 99 -2.86 -8.89 17.07
N SER A 100 -3.64 -9.77 17.70
CA SER A 100 -3.13 -10.72 18.68
C SER A 100 -2.17 -11.76 18.08
N ASN A 101 -2.32 -12.05 16.79
CA ASN A 101 -1.49 -13.02 16.06
C ASN A 101 -0.24 -12.39 15.43
N GLY A 102 0.04 -11.10 15.67
CA GLY A 102 1.21 -10.42 15.11
C GLY A 102 1.13 -10.20 13.59
N CYS A 103 -0.09 -10.06 13.04
CA CYS A 103 -0.28 -9.62 11.65
C CYS A 103 0.13 -8.16 11.49
N LEU A 104 0.38 -7.74 10.25
CA LEU A 104 0.84 -6.39 9.90
C LEU A 104 -0.28 -5.59 9.27
N TRP A 105 -0.28 -4.26 9.42
CA TRP A 105 -1.09 -3.39 8.57
C TRP A 105 -0.49 -3.28 7.18
N ASN A 106 -1.33 -3.19 6.16
CA ASN A 106 -0.92 -2.91 4.79
C ASN A 106 -0.70 -1.40 4.61
N SER A 107 0.55 -0.97 4.41
CA SER A 107 0.87 0.44 4.08
C SER A 107 0.58 0.78 2.61
N PHE A 108 0.21 -0.19 1.77
CA PHE A 108 0.11 -0.01 0.33
C PHE A 108 1.42 0.40 -0.37
N VAL A 109 2.54 0.52 0.36
CA VAL A 109 3.87 0.67 -0.22
C VAL A 109 4.34 -0.70 -0.67
N MET A 110 4.61 -0.82 -1.97
CA MET A 110 4.90 -2.11 -2.59
C MET A 110 5.92 -1.98 -3.69
N THR A 111 6.80 -2.98 -3.80
CA THR A 111 7.89 -2.99 -4.77
C THR A 111 7.95 -4.32 -5.52
N GLY A 112 8.27 -4.27 -6.81
CA GLY A 112 8.32 -5.45 -7.67
C GLY A 112 8.57 -5.09 -9.13
N LYS A 113 8.76 -6.11 -9.98
CA LYS A 113 8.89 -5.89 -11.42
C LYS A 113 7.57 -5.39 -12.01
N VAL A 114 7.65 -4.49 -12.98
CA VAL A 114 6.47 -3.98 -13.71
C VAL A 114 5.64 -5.13 -14.30
N THR A 115 6.32 -6.18 -14.80
CA THR A 115 5.70 -7.41 -15.32
C THR A 115 4.98 -8.22 -14.26
N ALA A 116 5.46 -8.25 -13.01
CA ALA A 116 4.78 -8.91 -11.90
C ALA A 116 3.43 -8.25 -11.60
N PHE A 117 3.40 -6.92 -11.52
CA PHE A 117 2.16 -6.16 -11.32
C PHE A 117 1.17 -6.36 -12.47
N LEU A 118 1.64 -6.24 -13.71
CA LEU A 118 0.79 -6.44 -14.89
C LEU A 118 0.23 -7.86 -14.95
N THR A 119 1.04 -8.88 -14.68
CA THR A 119 0.60 -10.28 -14.63
C THR A 119 -0.44 -10.50 -13.53
N MET A 120 -0.22 -9.93 -12.34
CA MET A 120 -1.15 -10.04 -11.22
C MET A 120 -2.49 -9.39 -11.55
N ILE A 121 -2.49 -8.21 -12.18
CA ILE A 121 -3.72 -7.53 -12.57
C ILE A 121 -4.42 -8.27 -13.72
N ALA A 122 -3.68 -8.75 -14.72
CA ALA A 122 -4.25 -9.49 -15.86
C ALA A 122 -5.02 -10.74 -15.40
N ARG A 123 -4.52 -11.45 -14.38
CA ARG A 123 -5.17 -12.64 -13.82
C ARG A 123 -6.42 -12.30 -13.03
N SER A 124 -6.39 -11.21 -12.28
CA SER A 124 -7.41 -10.85 -11.29
C SER A 124 -8.54 -9.98 -11.84
N VAL A 125 -8.20 -9.10 -12.79
CA VAL A 125 -9.10 -8.11 -13.39
C VAL A 125 -8.82 -8.02 -14.90
N PRO A 126 -9.07 -9.10 -15.66
CA PRO A 126 -8.67 -9.20 -17.07
C PRO A 126 -9.27 -8.09 -17.95
N VAL A 127 -10.52 -7.69 -17.68
CA VAL A 127 -11.18 -6.60 -18.42
C VAL A 127 -10.38 -5.30 -18.32
N LEU A 128 -10.02 -4.89 -17.09
CA LEU A 128 -9.19 -3.70 -16.85
C LEU A 128 -7.85 -3.79 -17.58
N TYR A 129 -7.21 -4.96 -17.55
CA TYR A 129 -5.96 -5.17 -18.26
C TYR A 129 -6.12 -5.02 -19.78
N HIS A 130 -7.15 -5.64 -20.37
CA HIS A 130 -7.38 -5.58 -21.81
C HIS A 130 -7.72 -4.18 -22.32
N GLU A 131 -8.52 -3.39 -21.59
CA GLU A 131 -8.85 -2.01 -21.96
C GLU A 131 -7.57 -1.17 -22.15
N PHE A 132 -6.67 -1.22 -21.16
CA PHE A 132 -5.43 -0.45 -21.25
C PHE A 132 -4.41 -1.04 -22.23
N MET A 133 -4.30 -2.37 -22.34
CA MET A 133 -3.39 -2.99 -23.31
C MET A 133 -3.79 -2.72 -24.75
N GLY A 134 -5.10 -2.62 -25.04
CA GLY A 134 -5.61 -2.23 -26.36
C GLY A 134 -5.12 -0.85 -26.81
N ALA A 135 -4.97 0.09 -25.86
CA ALA A 135 -4.44 1.43 -26.12
C ALA A 135 -2.92 1.58 -25.96
N SER A 136 -2.19 0.51 -25.59
CA SER A 136 -0.74 0.59 -25.30
C SER A 136 0.11 1.12 -26.47
N HIS A 137 -0.34 0.91 -27.70
CA HIS A 137 0.32 1.43 -28.90
C HIS A 137 0.29 2.97 -28.96
N LEU A 138 -0.70 3.62 -28.35
CA LEU A 138 -0.88 5.08 -28.32
C LEU A 138 0.02 5.77 -27.28
N ILE A 139 0.61 5.03 -26.34
CA ILE A 139 1.52 5.60 -25.34
C ILE A 139 2.74 6.25 -26.01
N GLY A 140 3.13 7.44 -25.58
CA GLY A 140 4.22 8.23 -26.17
C GLY A 140 3.85 8.94 -27.47
N THR A 141 2.60 8.84 -27.93
CA THR A 141 2.09 9.55 -29.11
C THR A 141 1.28 10.78 -28.68
N PRO A 142 1.01 11.74 -29.59
CA PRO A 142 0.12 12.86 -29.28
C PRO A 142 -1.29 12.44 -28.84
N ALA A 143 -1.74 11.23 -29.19
CA ALA A 143 -3.05 10.70 -28.83
C ALA A 143 -3.08 10.01 -27.45
N GLU A 144 -1.97 9.95 -26.72
CA GLU A 144 -1.89 9.24 -25.43
C GLU A 144 -2.88 9.78 -24.40
N SER A 145 -3.00 11.11 -24.28
CA SER A 145 -3.89 11.74 -23.29
C SER A 145 -5.35 11.42 -23.59
N ASP A 146 -5.79 11.65 -24.84
CA ASP A 146 -7.17 11.39 -25.26
C ASP A 146 -7.55 9.91 -25.10
N ALA A 147 -6.62 9.00 -25.37
CA ALA A 147 -6.83 7.57 -25.16
C ALA A 147 -6.98 7.21 -23.68
N ALA A 148 -6.17 7.81 -22.80
CA ALA A 148 -6.29 7.63 -21.36
C ALA A 148 -7.64 8.16 -20.87
N ASP A 149 -8.02 9.37 -21.24
CA ASP A 149 -9.28 10.00 -20.85
C ASP A 149 -10.48 9.15 -21.29
N TYR A 150 -10.48 8.67 -22.54
CA TYR A 150 -11.52 7.79 -23.07
C TYR A 150 -11.66 6.48 -22.28
N ILE A 151 -10.53 5.86 -21.89
CA ILE A 151 -10.56 4.64 -21.07
C ILE A 151 -11.14 4.96 -19.69
N TYR A 152 -10.63 6.00 -19.02
CA TYR A 152 -11.04 6.37 -17.67
C TYR A 152 -12.52 6.78 -17.59
N GLU A 153 -13.06 7.44 -18.62
CA GLU A 153 -14.48 7.81 -18.69
C GLU A 153 -15.41 6.58 -18.62
N LYS A 154 -14.99 5.44 -19.18
CA LYS A 154 -15.81 4.22 -19.29
C LYS A 154 -15.46 3.18 -18.24
N LEU A 155 -14.40 3.40 -17.48
CA LEU A 155 -13.84 2.40 -16.60
C LEU A 155 -14.71 2.20 -15.36
N THR A 156 -15.09 0.96 -15.08
CA THR A 156 -15.72 0.61 -13.81
C THR A 156 -14.66 0.62 -12.69
N PRO A 157 -14.85 1.33 -11.57
CA PRO A 157 -13.92 1.31 -10.45
C PRO A 157 -13.71 -0.10 -9.88
N VAL A 158 -12.47 -0.38 -9.46
CA VAL A 158 -12.07 -1.68 -8.90
C VAL A 158 -11.30 -1.46 -7.61
N ASN A 159 -11.70 -2.13 -6.53
CA ASN A 159 -10.90 -2.16 -5.29
C ASN A 159 -9.68 -3.08 -5.52
N PHE A 160 -8.49 -2.49 -5.55
CA PHE A 160 -7.25 -3.23 -5.85
C PHE A 160 -6.87 -4.23 -4.75
N SER A 161 -7.05 -3.90 -3.47
CA SER A 161 -6.78 -4.82 -2.36
C SER A 161 -7.59 -6.09 -2.47
N HIS A 162 -8.92 -5.96 -2.51
CA HIS A 162 -9.85 -7.08 -2.52
C HIS A 162 -9.82 -7.84 -3.84
N ARG A 163 -9.72 -7.13 -4.98
CA ARG A 163 -9.80 -7.78 -6.30
C ARG A 163 -8.47 -8.30 -6.79
N VAL A 164 -7.34 -7.75 -6.35
CA VAL A 164 -6.00 -8.10 -6.87
C VAL A 164 -5.10 -8.68 -5.78
N LEU A 165 -4.89 -8.00 -4.65
CA LEU A 165 -3.95 -8.46 -3.62
C LEU A 165 -4.44 -9.73 -2.89
N GLU A 166 -5.70 -9.73 -2.42
CA GLU A 166 -6.29 -10.87 -1.72
C GLU A 166 -6.23 -12.20 -2.47
N PRO A 167 -6.63 -12.30 -3.76
CA PRO A 167 -6.53 -13.56 -4.49
C PRO A 167 -5.09 -13.93 -4.91
N SER A 168 -4.12 -13.02 -4.76
CA SER A 168 -2.76 -13.19 -5.30
C SER A 168 -1.69 -13.42 -4.23
N THR A 169 -2.06 -13.82 -3.01
CA THR A 169 -1.12 -13.98 -1.88
C THR A 169 0.09 -14.86 -2.18
N ARG A 170 -0.04 -15.87 -3.05
CA ARG A 170 1.08 -16.72 -3.52
C ARG A 170 2.18 -15.96 -4.27
N ASN A 171 1.88 -14.78 -4.80
CA ASN A 171 2.80 -13.89 -5.49
C ASN A 171 3.22 -12.69 -4.62
N LEU A 172 2.82 -12.68 -3.35
CA LEU A 172 3.12 -11.61 -2.41
C LEU A 172 4.14 -12.04 -1.37
N LEU A 173 5.04 -11.11 -1.07
CA LEU A 173 5.93 -11.12 0.07
C LEU A 173 5.61 -9.92 0.94
N THR A 174 6.05 -9.94 2.19
CA THR A 174 5.96 -8.79 3.09
C THR A 174 7.28 -8.59 3.84
N LEU A 175 7.63 -7.33 4.06
CA LEU A 175 8.68 -6.90 4.97
C LEU A 175 8.02 -6.10 6.09
N ALA A 176 8.29 -6.47 7.34
CA ALA A 176 7.80 -5.72 8.48
C ALA A 176 8.65 -4.46 8.69
N VAL A 177 8.02 -3.29 8.59
CA VAL A 177 8.66 -2.01 8.84
C VAL A 177 8.92 -1.84 10.33
N LYS A 178 10.13 -1.39 10.68
CA LYS A 178 10.61 -1.19 12.05
C LYS A 178 10.97 0.27 12.30
N ASP A 179 10.94 0.64 13.59
CA ASP A 179 11.48 1.90 14.11
C ASP A 179 10.95 3.18 13.45
N ILE A 180 9.73 3.12 12.90
CA ILE A 180 9.04 4.24 12.25
C ILE A 180 7.59 4.27 12.72
N GLU A 181 7.10 5.46 13.05
CA GLU A 181 5.67 5.72 13.19
C GLU A 181 5.07 6.00 11.81
N TRP A 182 3.90 5.40 11.55
CA TRP A 182 3.19 5.54 10.28
C TRP A 182 1.71 5.82 10.52
N SER A 183 1.13 6.66 9.66
CA SER A 183 -0.32 6.90 9.61
C SER A 183 -0.74 7.15 8.16
N ASP A 184 -1.91 6.64 7.76
CA ASP A 184 -2.49 6.94 6.43
C ASP A 184 -3.18 8.30 6.38
N LEU A 185 -3.35 8.97 7.53
CA LEU A 185 -4.09 10.23 7.68
C LEU A 185 -5.53 10.16 7.11
N GLY A 186 -6.10 8.96 7.01
CA GLY A 186 -7.33 8.67 6.28
C GLY A 186 -8.62 9.16 6.95
N ASP A 187 -8.54 9.62 8.21
CA ASP A 187 -9.64 10.27 8.91
C ASP A 187 -9.15 11.44 9.77
N PRO A 188 -10.02 12.42 10.09
CA PRO A 188 -9.64 13.58 10.89
C PRO A 188 -9.03 13.22 12.25
N GLY A 189 -9.51 12.17 12.91
CA GLY A 189 -8.98 11.70 14.19
C GLY A 189 -7.51 11.30 14.10
N ARG A 190 -7.12 10.58 13.03
CA ARG A 190 -5.71 10.22 12.77
C ARG A 190 -4.83 11.43 12.49
N VAL A 191 -5.34 12.43 11.79
CA VAL A 191 -4.61 13.69 11.59
C VAL A 191 -4.35 14.37 12.94
N LEU A 192 -5.39 14.48 13.76
CA LEU A 192 -5.30 15.10 15.08
C LEU A 192 -4.31 14.36 16.00
N SER A 193 -4.41 13.04 16.08
CA SER A 193 -3.49 12.23 16.92
C SER A 193 -2.05 12.34 16.43
N THR A 194 -1.84 12.37 15.12
CA THR A 194 -0.49 12.50 14.53
C THR A 194 0.11 13.86 14.89
N LEU A 195 -0.65 14.95 14.73
CA LEU A 195 -0.21 16.31 15.10
C LEU A 195 0.13 16.42 16.60
N GLU A 196 -0.72 15.84 17.46
CA GLU A 196 -0.49 15.80 18.91
C GLU A 196 0.81 15.02 19.24
N ASN A 197 1.05 13.88 18.60
CA ASN A 197 2.24 13.04 18.83
C ASN A 197 3.54 13.74 18.41
N ILE A 198 3.54 14.46 17.29
CA ILE A 198 4.72 15.21 16.82
C ILE A 198 4.91 16.57 17.52
N GLY A 199 4.05 16.88 18.50
CA GLY A 199 4.14 18.11 19.29
C GLY A 199 3.71 19.38 18.54
N VAL A 200 3.00 19.25 17.42
CA VAL A 200 2.44 20.41 16.70
C VAL A 200 1.23 20.93 17.46
N LYS A 201 1.38 22.12 18.04
CA LYS A 201 0.27 22.86 18.66
C LYS A 201 -0.42 23.71 17.61
N THR A 202 -1.73 23.56 17.49
CA THR A 202 -2.56 24.36 16.60
C THR A 202 -3.45 25.30 17.40
N ASP A 203 -3.88 26.39 16.79
CA ASP A 203 -4.76 27.36 17.46
C ASP A 203 -6.09 26.73 17.94
N TRP A 204 -6.55 25.68 17.26
CA TRP A 204 -7.74 24.93 17.66
C TRP A 204 -7.44 23.86 18.72
N SER A 205 -6.24 23.29 18.79
CA SER A 205 -5.87 22.35 19.86
C SER A 205 -5.74 23.08 21.21
N LEU A 206 -5.29 24.34 21.19
CA LEU A 206 -5.24 25.23 22.36
C LEU A 206 -6.64 25.62 22.89
N ARG A 207 -7.68 25.55 22.05
CA ARG A 207 -9.07 25.87 22.43
C ARG A 207 -9.84 24.69 23.04
N LYS A 208 -9.33 23.44 22.97
CA LYS A 208 -9.96 22.29 23.65
C LYS A 208 -10.03 22.47 25.18
N ASP A 209 -9.10 23.23 25.74
CA ASP A 209 -9.05 23.58 27.17
C ASP A 209 -9.79 24.89 27.50
N ASP A 210 -10.44 25.53 26.52
CA ASP A 210 -11.22 26.74 26.73
C ASP A 210 -12.58 26.37 27.38
N PRO A 211 -12.84 26.77 28.64
CA PRO A 211 -14.06 26.42 29.34
C PRO A 211 -15.34 26.96 28.68
N VAL A 212 -15.24 27.91 27.74
CA VAL A 212 -16.38 28.49 27.02
C VAL A 212 -17.02 27.53 26.01
N LEU A 213 -16.27 26.54 25.49
CA LEU A 213 -16.77 25.59 24.47
C LEU A 213 -17.39 24.30 25.06
N LYS A 214 -17.34 24.08 26.38
CA LYS A 214 -17.92 22.90 27.04
C LYS A 214 -19.41 23.04 27.39
N THR A 215 -20.03 24.17 27.06
CA THR A 215 -21.43 24.49 27.41
C THR A 215 -22.31 24.86 26.23
N ALA A 216 -21.92 24.49 25.00
CA ALA A 216 -22.74 24.66 23.80
C ALA A 216 -23.20 23.32 23.25
#